data_AF-A0A6L5F252-F1
#
_entry.id   AF-A0A6L5F252-F1
#
_cell.length_a   1.000
_cell.length_b   1.000
_cell.length_c   1.000
_cell.angle_alpha   90.00
_cell.angle_beta   90.00
_cell.angle_gamma   90.00
#
_symmetry.space_group_name_H-M   'P 1'
#
loop_
_entity.id
_entity.type
_entity.pdbx_description
1 polymer ?
#
loop_
_entity_poly.entity_id
_entity_poly.type
_entity_poly.pdbx_seq_one_letter_code
_entity_poly.pdbx_strand_id
1 'polypeptide(L)' 'MRTREGMAVAKAKGKLRGKQPKLSPKQQRELVRMHGTGEYTIADLSELFSIGRATVYRTLQRDQTSAKFG' A
#
# COMPACT_ATOMS: atom_id res chain seq x y z
N MET A 1 17.54 -21.94 8.84
CA MET A 1 16.75 -22.46 7.71
C MET A 1 15.26 -22.32 8.05
N ARG A 2 14.46 -21.56 7.28
CA ARG A 2 13.00 -21.43 7.54
C ARG A 2 12.28 -22.55 6.79
N THR A 3 11.66 -23.49 7.51
CA THR A 3 10.92 -24.61 6.91
C THR A 3 9.58 -24.14 6.36
N ARG A 4 9.13 -24.80 5.29
CA ARG A 4 7.85 -24.52 4.61
C ARG A 4 6.65 -24.72 5.56
N GLU A 5 6.77 -25.67 6.48
CA GLU A 5 5.79 -25.96 7.52
C GLU A 5 5.66 -24.84 8.55
N GLY A 6 6.78 -24.27 9.03
CA GLY A 6 6.74 -23.15 9.97
C GLY A 6 6.07 -21.89 9.39
N MET A 7 6.20 -21.68 8.08
CA MET A 7 5.49 -20.61 7.37
C MET A 7 3.99 -20.90 7.22
N ALA A 8 3.58 -22.16 6.96
CA ALA A 8 2.18 -22.52 6.89
C ALA A 8 1.47 -22.29 8.24
N VAL A 9 2.11 -22.68 9.35
CA VAL A 9 1.61 -22.46 10.72
C VAL A 9 1.52 -20.96 11.04
N ALA A 10 2.51 -20.15 10.65
CA ALA A 10 2.47 -18.70 10.86
C ALA A 10 1.41 -18.01 9.99
N LYS A 11 1.13 -18.53 8.79
CA LYS A 11 0.07 -18.05 7.89
C LYS A 11 -1.31 -18.38 8.48
N ALA A 12 -1.49 -19.61 8.95
CA ALA A 12 -2.72 -20.07 9.62
C ALA A 12 -3.00 -19.29 10.92
N LYS A 13 -1.95 -18.89 11.65
CA LYS A 13 -2.05 -18.06 12.88
C LYS A 13 -2.14 -16.55 12.59
N GLY A 14 -2.29 -16.12 11.34
CA GLY A 14 -2.41 -14.69 10.96
C GLY A 14 -1.15 -13.83 11.21
N LYS A 15 -0.01 -14.45 11.54
CA LYS A 15 1.23 -13.76 11.93
C LYS A 15 2.15 -13.43 10.74
N LEU A 16 1.92 -14.03 9.58
CA LEU A 16 2.60 -13.62 8.34
C LEU A 16 1.89 -12.40 7.74
N ARG A 17 2.24 -11.22 8.24
CA ARG A 17 1.99 -9.98 7.50
C ARG A 17 3.20 -9.80 6.58
N GLY A 18 2.97 -9.70 5.27
CA GLY A 18 4.04 -9.36 4.33
C GLY A 18 4.73 -8.04 4.71
N LYS A 19 5.74 -7.61 3.94
CA LYS A 19 6.39 -6.30 4.17
C LYS A 19 5.32 -5.23 4.37
N GLN A 20 5.29 -4.61 5.55
CA GLN A 20 4.31 -3.59 5.85
C GLN A 20 4.39 -2.51 4.77
N PRO A 21 3.24 -2.04 4.25
CA PRO A 21 3.24 -0.92 3.32
C PRO A 21 4.02 0.25 3.92
N LYS A 22 4.84 0.94 3.12
CA LYS A 22 5.60 2.12 3.58
C LYS A 22 4.69 3.24 4.12
N LEU A 23 3.43 3.24 3.70
CA LEU A 23 2.43 4.23 4.10
C LEU A 23 1.46 3.62 5.11
N SER A 24 1.17 4.37 6.18
CA SER A 24 0.05 4.08 7.08
C SER A 24 -1.30 4.16 6.33
N PRO A 25 -2.37 3.53 6.83
CA PRO A 25 -3.69 3.66 6.23
C PRO A 25 -4.18 5.11 6.09
N LYS A 26 -3.82 5.98 7.05
CA LYS A 26 -4.13 7.42 6.98
C LYS A 26 -3.40 8.09 5.82
N GLN A 27 -2.11 7.81 5.65
CA GLN A 27 -1.31 8.34 4.53
C GLN A 27 -1.80 7.81 3.18
N GLN A 28 -2.25 6.55 3.11
CA GLN A 28 -2.81 6.00 1.87
C GLN A 28 -4.09 6.73 1.47
N ARG A 29 -5.02 6.94 2.40
CA ARG A 29 -6.25 7.71 2.15
C ARG A 29 -5.94 9.14 1.73
N GLU A 30 -4.98 9.78 2.39
CA GLU A 30 -4.61 11.15 2.06
C GLU A 30 -3.96 11.25 0.67
N LEU A 31 -3.08 10.31 0.31
CA LEU A 31 -2.50 10.23 -1.03
C LEU A 31 -3.58 10.08 -2.10
N VAL A 32 -4.56 9.19 -1.89
CA VAL A 32 -5.69 9.00 -2.82
C VAL A 32 -6.53 10.27 -2.92
N ARG A 33 -6.86 10.90 -1.80
CA ARG A 33 -7.62 12.16 -1.75
C ARG A 33 -6.92 13.27 -2.53
N MET A 34 -5.62 13.46 -2.31
CA MET A 34 -4.81 14.48 -3.00
C MET A 34 -4.67 14.18 -4.49
N HIS A 35 -4.46 12.92 -4.87
CA HIS A 35 -4.48 12.54 -6.28
C HIS A 35 -5.84 12.84 -6.95
N GLY A 36 -6.93 12.65 -6.20
CA GLY A 36 -8.30 12.94 -6.67
C GLY A 36 -8.60 14.41 -6.94
N THR A 37 -7.80 15.36 -6.42
CA THR A 37 -8.00 16.78 -6.72
C THR A 37 -7.50 17.17 -8.11
N GLY A 38 -6.61 16.36 -8.71
CA GLY A 38 -5.96 16.66 -9.99
C GLY A 38 -4.87 17.73 -9.91
N GLU A 39 -4.63 18.32 -8.74
CA GLU A 39 -3.64 19.38 -8.53
C GLU A 39 -2.20 18.85 -8.39
N TYR A 40 -2.05 17.56 -8.08
CA TYR A 40 -0.77 16.93 -7.81
C TYR A 40 -0.44 15.87 -8.86
N THR A 41 0.74 15.96 -9.44
CA THR A 41 1.26 14.89 -10.29
C THR A 41 1.76 13.71 -9.45
N ILE A 42 2.00 12.57 -10.10
CA ILE A 42 2.62 11.41 -9.46
C ILE A 42 4.02 11.75 -8.90
N ALA A 43 4.75 12.68 -9.51
CA ALA A 43 6.05 13.13 -9.01
C ALA A 43 5.90 13.93 -7.70
N ASP A 44 4.97 14.88 -7.67
CA ASP A 44 4.71 15.70 -6.47
C ASP A 44 4.29 14.83 -5.29
N LEU A 45 3.40 13.85 -5.52
CA LEU A 45 3.00 12.89 -4.49
C LEU A 45 4.14 11.98 -4.04
N SER A 46 5.08 11.65 -4.94
CA SER A 46 6.27 10.88 -4.60
C SER A 46 7.14 11.64 -3.60
N GLU A 47 7.36 12.93 -3.87
CA GLU A 47 8.20 13.80 -3.05
C GLU A 47 7.54 14.13 -1.71
N LEU A 48 6.28 14.56 -1.73
CA LEU A 48 5.51 14.93 -0.54
C LEU A 48 5.46 13.81 0.50
N PHE A 49 5.31 12.56 0.05
CA PHE A 49 5.24 11.41 0.94
C PHE A 49 6.61 10.74 1.18
N SER A 50 7.71 11.26 0.61
CA SER A 50 9.04 10.65 0.68
C SER A 50 9.04 9.17 0.24
N ILE A 51 8.31 8.86 -0.82
CA ILE A 51 8.19 7.51 -1.39
C ILE A 51 8.62 7.50 -2.86
N GLY A 52 8.83 6.31 -3.42
CA GLY A 52 9.02 6.18 -4.87
C GLY A 52 7.69 6.10 -5.62
N ARG A 53 7.67 6.56 -6.88
CA ARG A 53 6.52 6.53 -7.80
C ARG A 53 5.80 5.17 -7.86
N ALA A 54 6.54 4.07 -7.82
CA ALA A 54 5.95 2.73 -7.81
C ALA A 54 5.04 2.48 -6.59
N THR A 55 5.31 3.13 -5.45
CA THR A 55 4.47 3.06 -4.24
C THR A 55 3.23 3.92 -4.38
N VAL A 56 3.32 5.08 -5.07
CA VAL A 56 2.16 5.90 -5.42
C VAL A 56 1.20 5.07 -6.28
N TYR A 57 1.68 4.51 -7.40
CA TYR A 57 0.86 3.68 -8.29
C TYR A 57 0.21 2.49 -7.58
N ARG A 58 0.97 1.74 -6.76
CA ARG A 58 0.40 0.61 -6.00
C ARG A 58 -0.67 1.04 -5.01
N THR A 59 -0.54 2.22 -4.42
CA THR A 59 -1.52 2.74 -3.46
C THR A 59 -2.82 3.09 -4.18
N LEU A 60 -2.73 3.79 -5.31
CA LEU A 60 -3.89 4.11 -6.15
C LEU A 60 -4.58 2.85 -6.70
N GLN A 61 -3.81 1.86 -7.18
CA GLN A 61 -4.38 0.59 -7.67
C GLN A 61 -5.12 -0.21 -6.59
N ARG A 62 -4.59 -0.23 -5.36
CA ARG A 62 -5.23 -0.92 -4.24
C ARG A 62 -6.54 -0.26 -3.84
N ASP A 63 -6.60 1.06 -3.88
CA ASP A 63 -7.83 1.81 -3.62
C ASP A 63 -8.90 1.46 -4.67
N GLN A 64 -8.55 1.50 -5.95
CA GLN A 64 -9.44 1.11 -7.05
C GLN A 64 -9.88 -0.36 -6.99
N THR A 65 -9.01 -1.25 -6.53
CA THR A 65 -9.36 -2.65 -6.32
C THR A 65 -10.33 -2.78 -5.15
N SER A 66 -10.09 -2.08 -4.04
CA SER A 66 -10.96 -2.11 -2.87
C SER A 66 -12.36 -1.57 -3.18
N ALA A 67 -12.46 -0.51 -4.01
CA ALA A 67 -13.73 0.04 -4.45
C ALA A 67 -14.53 -0.89 -5.39
N LYS A 68 -13.86 -1.79 -6.12
CA LYS A 68 -14.53 -2.75 -7.03
C LYS A 68 -15.10 -4.00 -6.34
N PHE A 69 -14.64 -4.28 -5.12
CA PHE A 69 -15.02 -5.47 -4.36
C PHE A 69 -15.67 -5.13 -3.00
N GLY A 70 -15.94 -3.85 -2.75
CA GLY A 70 -16.59 -3.34 -1.54
C GLY A 70 -18.06 -3.04 -1.74
#